data_AF-A0A963XHS7-F1
#
_entry.id   AF-A0A963XHS7-F1
#
_cell.length_a   1.000
_cell.length_b   1.000
_cell.length_c   1.000
_cell.angle_alpha   90.00
_cell.angle_beta   90.00
_cell.angle_gamma   90.00
#
_symmetry.space_group_name_H-M   'P 1'
#
loop_
_entity.id
_entity.type
_entity.pdbx_description
1 polymer ?
#
loop_
_entity_poly.entity_id
_entity_poly.type
_entity_poly.pdbx_seq_one_letter_code
_entity_poly.pdbx_strand_id
1 'polypeptide(L)'
;MNEFEENASPDADGVSPRRWTRLENFLSELPPAAAAKLFAAVESGGETAGLPAAQVLKILRTRLVDAGAPFPERPANARRAFFAPFEDFLISGRKGRKRRARIDRASLGAIWALIGEDAACKEAANAADAYDAALARGDKSLAHLEDALFAGAAIGFARLIDHAEADAAFRSDLSRRLGAQSEKCADKTGAAALHDLAEINFLLPAIGHLKAVRGAFARGAARLTEEELYDARRIYSMCVKDAPQAAPYIPLAIAARMASFDEAFALYYHFARIEDEALPDAAADAAFIAEAAFDDLESMARALERAADEEPHFDGASALFDRFAALAGGVARAAARENDAAFANRIGASRDIAAGALARYCECALAGLRRFLPTRHAGGSSRLMALRPDIARSLDPRDEMAARAGAGFLVEAQRLGAALERRDAARFADDARSELRRYAGDLIAEIRAAEGEPRAAAARRMEAVLRVAAILLADDELALFRERANVALVSA
;
A
#
# COMPACT_ATOMS: atom_id res chain seq x y z
N MET A 1 18.87 -6.98 34.78
CA MET A 1 18.56 -5.54 34.77
C MET A 1 17.74 -5.34 33.51
N ASN A 2 16.43 -5.10 33.68
CA ASN A 2 15.43 -5.14 32.61
C ASN A 2 15.49 -3.85 31.79
N GLU A 3 15.80 -3.97 30.51
CA GLU A 3 15.47 -2.98 29.48
C GLU A 3 14.67 -3.72 28.39
N PHE A 4 13.38 -3.86 28.65
CA PHE A 4 12.40 -4.03 27.57
C PHE A 4 12.11 -2.61 27.09
N GLU A 5 12.62 -2.25 25.91
CA GLU A 5 12.08 -1.15 25.13
C GLU A 5 10.66 -1.54 24.72
N GLU A 6 9.72 -1.17 25.58
CA GLU A 6 8.30 -1.10 25.30
C GLU A 6 8.15 -0.19 24.08
N ASN A 7 7.51 -0.70 23.01
CA ASN A 7 7.06 0.08 21.87
C ASN A 7 6.32 1.32 22.38
N ALA A 8 7.01 2.44 22.48
CA ALA A 8 6.44 3.70 22.93
C ALA A 8 5.41 4.13 21.88
N SER A 9 4.14 4.05 22.25
CA SER A 9 3.07 4.77 21.55
C SER A 9 3.51 6.22 21.42
N PRO A 10 3.34 6.85 20.24
CA PRO A 10 3.80 8.20 20.00
C PRO A 10 3.21 9.15 21.05
N ASP A 11 4.07 9.94 21.70
CA ASP A 11 3.68 10.95 22.68
C ASP A 11 2.58 11.83 22.07
N ALA A 12 1.35 11.64 22.54
CA ALA A 12 0.26 12.53 22.19
C ALA A 12 0.45 13.79 23.03
N ASP A 13 0.81 14.90 22.39
CA ASP A 13 1.14 16.17 23.05
C ASP A 13 0.21 16.48 24.22
N GLY A 14 0.77 16.60 25.42
CA GLY A 14 0.06 17.00 26.64
C GLY A 14 -0.60 15.89 27.47
N VAL A 15 -0.54 14.61 27.08
CA VAL A 15 -1.10 13.49 27.86
C VAL A 15 0.00 12.52 28.30
N SER A 16 0.11 12.24 29.61
CA SER A 16 1.09 11.25 30.10
C SER A 16 0.85 9.85 29.48
N PRO A 17 1.88 9.08 29.12
CA PRO A 17 1.74 7.78 28.44
C PRO A 17 0.77 6.81 29.13
N ARG A 18 0.82 6.72 30.47
CA ARG A 18 -0.10 5.88 31.26
C ARG A 18 -1.57 6.28 31.14
N ARG A 19 -1.87 7.58 31.01
CA ARG A 19 -3.25 8.07 30.81
C ARG A 19 -3.71 7.80 29.38
N TRP A 20 -2.79 7.93 28.43
CA TRP A 20 -3.06 7.61 27.03
C TRP A 20 -3.41 6.14 26.84
N THR A 21 -2.58 5.20 27.33
CA THR A 21 -2.88 3.75 27.27
C THR A 21 -4.22 3.40 27.91
N ARG A 22 -4.58 4.03 29.03
CA ARG A 22 -5.91 3.84 29.66
C ARG A 22 -7.05 4.33 28.76
N LEU A 23 -6.86 5.47 28.10
CA LEU A 23 -7.84 6.00 27.15
C LEU A 23 -7.95 5.11 25.91
N GLU A 24 -6.83 4.63 25.35
CA GLU A 24 -6.83 3.71 24.21
C GLU A 24 -7.61 2.43 24.52
N ASN A 25 -7.36 1.81 25.68
CA ASN A 25 -8.07 0.62 26.12
C ASN A 25 -9.57 0.90 26.30
N PHE A 26 -9.91 1.99 26.99
CA PHE A 26 -11.31 2.40 27.18
C PHE A 26 -12.04 2.62 25.85
N LEU A 27 -11.43 3.35 24.91
CA LEU A 27 -12.01 3.62 23.59
C LEU A 27 -12.17 2.35 22.76
N SER A 28 -11.23 1.41 22.89
CA SER A 28 -11.28 0.11 22.20
C SER A 28 -12.36 -0.83 22.78
N GLU A 29 -12.70 -0.69 24.05
CA GLU A 29 -13.75 -1.47 24.72
C GLU A 29 -15.16 -0.90 24.56
N LEU A 30 -15.31 0.30 23.96
CA LEU A 30 -16.62 0.93 23.80
C LEU A 30 -17.60 0.05 23.00
N PRO A 31 -18.88 -0.01 23.42
CA PRO A 31 -19.94 -0.56 22.58
C PRO A 31 -20.02 0.20 21.25
N PRO A 32 -20.30 -0.47 20.11
CA PRO A 32 -20.24 0.18 18.79
C PRO A 32 -21.12 1.42 18.67
N ALA A 33 -22.32 1.42 19.26
CA ALA A 33 -23.21 2.57 19.26
C ALA A 33 -22.64 3.77 20.07
N ALA A 34 -21.91 3.51 21.15
CA ALA A 34 -21.26 4.55 21.95
C ALA A 34 -20.01 5.08 21.22
N ALA A 35 -19.23 4.19 20.61
CA ALA A 35 -18.09 4.57 19.77
C ALA A 35 -18.52 5.44 18.58
N ALA A 36 -19.65 5.12 17.93
CA ALA A 36 -20.20 5.93 16.84
C ALA A 36 -20.67 7.31 17.31
N LYS A 37 -21.38 7.41 18.44
CA LYS A 37 -21.79 8.70 19.03
C LYS A 37 -20.58 9.56 19.41
N LEU A 38 -19.58 8.96 20.03
CA LEU A 38 -18.36 9.67 20.42
C LEU A 38 -17.56 10.10 19.19
N PHE A 39 -17.48 9.24 18.16
CA PHE A 39 -16.84 9.59 16.89
C PHE A 39 -17.48 10.84 16.28
N ALA A 40 -18.81 10.90 16.19
CA ALA A 40 -19.53 12.07 15.67
C ALA A 40 -19.34 13.33 16.55
N ALA A 41 -19.32 13.17 17.87
CA ALA A 41 -19.10 14.27 18.80
C ALA A 41 -17.67 14.85 18.72
N VAL A 42 -16.65 13.99 18.66
CA VAL A 42 -15.25 14.41 18.51
C VAL A 42 -15.02 15.04 17.13
N GLU A 43 -15.66 14.53 16.07
CA GLU A 43 -15.53 15.08 14.72
C GLU A 43 -16.22 16.44 14.56
N SER A 44 -17.30 16.70 15.30
CA SER A 44 -18.02 17.99 15.28
C SER A 44 -17.44 19.04 16.24
N GLY A 45 -16.79 18.61 17.32
CA GLY A 45 -16.26 19.50 18.36
C GLY A 45 -14.96 20.23 18.04
N GLY A 46 -14.30 19.92 16.91
CA GLY A 46 -12.97 20.46 16.59
C GLY A 46 -11.89 20.02 17.60
N GLU A 47 -10.71 20.64 17.54
CA GLU A 47 -9.67 20.45 18.56
C GLU A 47 -10.15 20.99 19.91
N THR A 48 -10.76 20.13 20.72
CA THR A 48 -11.03 20.43 22.13
C THR A 48 -9.70 20.51 22.87
N ALA A 49 -9.42 21.65 23.50
CA ALA A 49 -8.20 21.92 24.27
C ALA A 49 -7.86 20.73 25.21
N GLY A 50 -6.79 20.00 24.89
CA GLY A 50 -6.23 18.94 25.73
C GLY A 50 -6.55 17.49 25.33
N LEU A 51 -7.34 17.24 24.29
CA LEU A 51 -7.56 15.89 23.74
C LEU A 51 -6.94 15.74 22.34
N PRO A 52 -6.11 14.70 22.09
CA PRO A 52 -5.55 14.42 20.78
C PRO A 52 -6.64 13.87 19.84
N ALA A 53 -7.46 14.76 19.29
CA ALA A 53 -8.68 14.40 18.55
C ALA A 53 -8.38 13.47 17.37
N ALA A 54 -7.27 13.67 16.66
CA ALA A 54 -6.85 12.82 15.55
C ALA A 54 -6.58 11.37 15.98
N GLN A 55 -5.86 11.17 17.10
CA GLN A 55 -5.56 9.85 17.63
C GLN A 55 -6.82 9.17 18.20
N VAL A 56 -7.68 9.92 18.89
CA VAL A 56 -8.98 9.42 19.38
C VAL A 56 -9.86 8.94 18.23
N LEU A 57 -9.97 9.74 17.16
CA LEU A 57 -10.73 9.36 15.95
C LEU A 57 -10.13 8.14 15.25
N LYS A 58 -8.80 7.96 15.27
CA LYS A 58 -8.13 6.78 14.72
C LYS A 58 -8.54 5.51 15.48
N ILE A 59 -8.52 5.53 16.80
CA ILE A 59 -8.89 4.37 17.64
C ILE A 59 -10.37 4.03 17.47
N LEU A 60 -11.24 5.05 17.52
CA LEU A 60 -12.68 4.86 17.30
C LEU A 60 -12.98 4.32 15.90
N ARG A 61 -12.21 4.72 14.88
CA ARG A 61 -12.34 4.19 13.53
C ARG A 61 -11.99 2.70 13.46
N THR A 62 -10.86 2.30 14.02
CA THR A 62 -10.46 0.88 14.10
C THR A 62 -11.55 0.07 14.80
N ARG A 63 -12.04 0.57 15.94
CA ARG A 63 -13.10 -0.09 16.71
C ARG A 63 -14.41 -0.28 15.91
N LEU A 64 -14.84 0.72 15.15
CA LEU A 64 -16.04 0.64 14.32
C LEU A 64 -15.86 -0.33 13.15
N VAL A 65 -14.68 -0.36 12.52
CA VAL A 65 -14.32 -1.34 11.48
C VAL A 65 -14.36 -2.75 12.03
N ASP A 66 -13.69 -3.01 13.15
CA ASP A 66 -13.64 -4.33 13.79
C ASP A 66 -15.02 -4.83 14.21
N ALA A 67 -15.92 -3.92 14.57
CA ALA A 67 -17.31 -4.22 14.93
C ALA A 67 -18.23 -4.45 13.72
N GLY A 68 -17.78 -4.17 12.49
CA GLY A 68 -18.65 -4.10 11.32
C GLY A 68 -19.77 -3.05 11.45
N ALA A 69 -19.58 -2.04 12.32
CA ALA A 69 -20.60 -1.06 12.62
C ALA A 69 -20.61 0.06 11.57
N PRO A 70 -21.80 0.60 11.21
CA PRO A 70 -21.88 1.72 10.30
C PRO A 70 -21.22 2.95 10.94
N PHE A 71 -20.44 3.68 10.14
CA PHE A 71 -19.95 4.98 10.57
C PHE A 71 -21.13 5.94 10.71
N PRO A 72 -21.16 6.77 11.77
CA PRO A 72 -22.16 7.84 11.85
C PRO A 72 -22.03 8.74 10.60
N GLU A 73 -23.17 9.20 10.11
CA GLU A 73 -23.18 10.19 9.03
C GLU A 73 -22.47 11.44 9.53
N ARG A 74 -21.41 11.83 8.82
CA ARG A 74 -20.58 12.95 9.24
C ARG A 74 -21.34 14.23 8.96
N PRO A 75 -21.32 15.23 9.87
CA PRO A 75 -22.02 16.48 9.64
C PRO A 75 -21.53 17.11 8.33
N ALA A 76 -22.48 17.49 7.47
CA ALA A 76 -22.18 18.23 6.25
C ALA A 76 -21.54 19.58 6.62
N ASN A 77 -20.65 20.05 5.75
CA ASN A 77 -20.09 21.41 5.80
C ASN A 77 -19.56 21.76 4.42
N ALA A 78 -19.27 23.03 4.19
CA ALA A 78 -18.77 23.55 2.93
C ALA A 78 -17.51 22.82 2.46
N ARG A 79 -16.59 22.50 3.40
CA ARG A 79 -15.36 21.75 3.10
C ARG A 79 -15.64 20.38 2.51
N ARG A 80 -16.54 19.61 3.11
CA ARG A 80 -16.91 18.27 2.62
C ARG A 80 -17.65 18.36 1.30
N ALA A 81 -18.58 19.31 1.17
CA ALA A 81 -19.28 19.55 -0.09
C ALA A 81 -18.29 19.86 -1.21
N PHE A 82 -17.31 20.72 -0.94
CA PHE A 82 -16.26 21.09 -1.89
C PHE A 82 -15.40 19.90 -2.34
N PHE A 83 -14.94 19.06 -1.40
CA PHE A 83 -14.06 17.94 -1.77
C PHE A 83 -14.78 16.68 -2.24
N ALA A 84 -16.10 16.56 -2.01
CA ALA A 84 -16.85 15.36 -2.34
C ALA A 84 -16.72 14.93 -3.82
N PRO A 85 -16.78 15.81 -4.83
CA PRO A 85 -16.59 15.42 -6.23
C PRO A 85 -15.23 14.81 -6.55
N PHE A 86 -14.19 15.07 -5.74
CA PHE A 86 -12.84 14.57 -5.96
C PHE A 86 -12.52 13.28 -5.21
N GLU A 87 -13.46 12.73 -4.41
CA GLU A 87 -13.23 11.55 -3.56
C GLU A 87 -12.65 10.34 -4.29
N ASP A 88 -13.01 10.16 -5.57
CA ASP A 88 -12.52 9.07 -6.40
C ASP A 88 -11.03 9.23 -6.76
N PHE A 89 -10.46 10.43 -6.66
CA PHE A 89 -9.03 10.72 -6.89
C PHE A 89 -8.20 10.77 -5.61
N LEU A 90 -8.84 10.69 -4.43
CA LEU A 90 -8.17 10.86 -3.15
C LEU A 90 -7.44 9.58 -2.71
N ILE A 91 -6.12 9.69 -2.51
CA ILE A 91 -5.26 8.61 -2.00
C ILE A 91 -4.81 8.86 -0.56
N SER A 92 -4.55 7.78 0.17
CA SER A 92 -4.04 7.83 1.55
C SER A 92 -2.51 7.81 1.54
N GLY A 93 -1.91 8.96 1.25
CA GLY A 93 -0.47 9.13 1.19
C GLY A 93 0.13 8.81 -0.18
N ARG A 94 1.00 9.69 -0.65
CA ARG A 94 1.78 9.50 -1.88
C ARG A 94 3.11 8.80 -1.62
N LYS A 95 3.42 7.77 -2.43
CA LYS A 95 4.77 7.21 -2.55
C LYS A 95 5.37 7.65 -3.89
N GLY A 96 6.47 8.40 -3.86
CA GLY A 96 7.16 8.86 -5.06
C GLY A 96 6.58 10.13 -5.68
N ARG A 97 6.72 10.27 -7.01
CA ARG A 97 6.28 11.46 -7.78
C ARG A 97 4.75 11.60 -7.83
N LYS A 98 4.26 12.82 -8.05
CA LYS A 98 2.84 13.07 -8.40
C LYS A 98 2.48 12.27 -9.65
N ARG A 99 1.32 11.60 -9.60
CA ARG A 99 0.67 10.98 -10.75
C ARG A 99 -0.67 11.65 -10.98
N ARG A 100 -1.13 11.66 -12.23
CA ARG A 100 -2.46 12.17 -12.59
C ARG A 100 -3.56 11.46 -11.79
N ALA A 101 -4.63 12.18 -11.45
CA ALA A 101 -5.80 11.66 -10.76
C ALA A 101 -5.50 11.00 -9.40
N ARG A 102 -4.47 11.51 -8.71
CA ARG A 102 -4.01 11.04 -7.40
C ARG A 102 -3.67 12.22 -6.49
N ILE A 103 -4.71 12.71 -5.85
CA ILE A 103 -4.67 13.82 -4.90
C ILE A 103 -4.41 13.23 -3.51
N ASP A 104 -3.37 13.70 -2.82
CA ASP A 104 -3.09 13.20 -1.47
C ASP A 104 -4.11 13.76 -0.48
N ARG A 105 -4.77 12.92 0.32
CA ARG A 105 -5.66 13.39 1.38
C ARG A 105 -4.97 14.35 2.35
N ALA A 106 -3.64 14.21 2.52
CA ALA A 106 -2.86 15.10 3.36
C ALA A 106 -2.82 16.55 2.87
N SER A 107 -2.96 16.81 1.55
CA SER A 107 -2.92 18.18 1.00
C SER A 107 -4.24 18.95 1.17
N LEU A 108 -5.36 18.25 1.36
CA LEU A 108 -6.70 18.86 1.41
C LEU A 108 -6.88 19.85 2.57
N GLY A 109 -6.18 19.64 3.69
CA GLY A 109 -6.21 20.56 4.83
C GLY A 109 -5.65 21.93 4.47
N ALA A 110 -4.45 21.94 3.92
CA ALA A 110 -3.78 23.17 3.52
C ALA A 110 -4.46 23.84 2.32
N ILE A 111 -4.96 23.06 1.35
CA ILE A 111 -5.74 23.61 0.22
C ILE A 111 -7.03 24.29 0.70
N TRP A 112 -7.72 23.70 1.69
CA TRP A 112 -8.89 24.34 2.30
C TRP A 112 -8.53 25.60 3.08
N ALA A 113 -7.42 25.61 3.82
CA ALA A 113 -6.94 26.78 4.52
C ALA A 113 -6.69 27.96 3.56
N LEU A 114 -6.14 27.68 2.36
CA LEU A 114 -5.99 28.72 1.32
C LEU A 114 -7.32 29.37 0.93
N ILE A 115 -8.42 28.58 0.85
CA ILE A 115 -9.73 29.15 0.54
C ILE A 115 -10.15 30.18 1.58
N GLY A 116 -9.92 29.91 2.88
CA GLY A 116 -10.32 30.80 3.96
C GLY A 116 -9.35 31.94 4.25
N GLU A 117 -8.06 31.78 3.97
CA GLU A 117 -7.01 32.71 4.38
C GLU A 117 -6.48 33.59 3.25
N ASP A 118 -6.52 33.14 2.00
CA ASP A 118 -5.92 33.86 0.88
C ASP A 118 -6.89 34.85 0.25
N ALA A 119 -6.43 36.10 0.04
CA ALA A 119 -7.23 37.15 -0.57
C ALA A 119 -7.69 36.80 -1.99
N ALA A 120 -6.93 35.98 -2.74
CA ALA A 120 -7.32 35.52 -4.06
C ALA A 120 -8.60 34.65 -4.03
N CYS A 121 -8.87 33.97 -2.92
CA CYS A 121 -9.97 33.04 -2.74
C CYS A 121 -11.19 33.63 -2.00
N LYS A 122 -11.24 34.97 -1.81
CA LYS A 122 -12.29 35.64 -1.02
C LYS A 122 -13.74 35.29 -1.44
N GLU A 123 -14.00 35.15 -2.74
CA GLU A 123 -15.33 34.79 -3.23
C GLU A 123 -15.73 33.36 -2.80
N ALA A 124 -14.79 32.42 -2.87
CA ALA A 124 -14.97 31.06 -2.39
C ALA A 124 -15.17 31.03 -0.87
N ALA A 125 -14.39 31.80 -0.11
CA ALA A 125 -14.55 31.92 1.35
C ALA A 125 -15.97 32.39 1.73
N ASN A 126 -16.44 33.46 1.10
CA ASN A 126 -17.78 33.99 1.36
C ASN A 126 -18.88 32.97 1.01
N ALA A 127 -18.72 32.23 -0.10
CA ALA A 127 -19.67 31.19 -0.49
C ALA A 127 -19.65 30.00 0.49
N ALA A 128 -18.48 29.62 1.01
CA ALA A 128 -18.34 28.59 2.04
C ALA A 128 -19.04 29.00 3.34
N ASP A 129 -18.82 30.23 3.81
CA ASP A 129 -19.47 30.76 5.01
C ASP A 129 -21.00 30.82 4.84
N ALA A 130 -21.46 31.26 3.66
CA ALA A 130 -22.88 31.29 3.34
C ALA A 130 -23.49 29.88 3.29
N TYR A 131 -22.76 28.90 2.74
CA TYR A 131 -23.14 27.49 2.71
C TYR A 131 -23.31 26.93 4.12
N ASP A 132 -22.31 27.11 4.98
CA ASP A 132 -22.35 26.61 6.36
C ASP A 132 -23.44 27.30 7.19
N ALA A 133 -23.65 28.61 7.01
CA ALA A 133 -24.75 29.33 7.64
C ALA A 133 -26.13 28.84 7.17
N ALA A 134 -26.28 28.53 5.88
CA ALA A 134 -27.53 27.97 5.32
C ALA A 134 -27.80 26.57 5.85
N LEU A 135 -26.76 25.74 5.92
CA LEU A 135 -26.85 24.40 6.50
C LEU A 135 -27.24 24.45 7.98
N ALA A 136 -26.68 25.37 8.76
CA ALA A 136 -27.03 25.57 10.17
C ALA A 136 -28.50 25.99 10.38
N ARG A 137 -29.11 26.66 9.40
CA ARG A 137 -30.55 27.00 9.39
C ARG A 137 -31.44 25.84 8.93
N GLY A 138 -30.87 24.76 8.40
CA GLY A 138 -31.62 23.65 7.82
C GLY A 138 -32.14 23.91 6.41
N ASP A 139 -31.50 24.82 5.67
CA ASP A 139 -31.87 25.13 4.27
C ASP A 139 -31.69 23.87 3.40
N LYS A 140 -32.72 23.51 2.62
CA LYS A 140 -32.72 22.29 1.78
C LYS A 140 -32.09 22.47 0.40
N SER A 141 -31.92 23.72 -0.04
CA SER A 141 -31.42 24.05 -1.38
C SER A 141 -30.08 24.78 -1.26
N LEU A 142 -29.00 24.02 -1.35
CA LEU A 142 -27.63 24.54 -1.24
C LEU A 142 -26.87 24.56 -2.58
N ALA A 143 -27.48 24.08 -3.67
CA ALA A 143 -26.81 23.90 -4.96
C ALA A 143 -26.19 25.21 -5.49
N HIS A 144 -26.93 26.32 -5.45
CA HIS A 144 -26.42 27.61 -5.90
C HIS A 144 -25.22 28.13 -5.08
N LEU A 145 -25.16 27.83 -3.78
CA LEU A 145 -24.02 28.18 -2.92
C LEU A 145 -22.82 27.29 -3.21
N GLU A 146 -23.09 26.01 -3.50
CA GLU A 146 -22.07 25.06 -3.94
C GLU A 146 -21.45 25.50 -5.29
N ASP A 147 -22.28 25.89 -6.25
CA ASP A 147 -21.83 26.40 -7.56
C ASP A 147 -21.01 27.69 -7.40
N ALA A 148 -21.46 28.62 -6.54
CA ALA A 148 -20.71 29.83 -6.22
C ALA A 148 -19.36 29.52 -5.55
N LEU A 149 -19.32 28.54 -4.65
CA LEU A 149 -18.10 28.08 -4.00
C LEU A 149 -17.10 27.51 -5.01
N PHE A 150 -17.55 26.65 -5.93
CA PHE A 150 -16.68 26.09 -6.97
C PHE A 150 -16.18 27.15 -7.95
N ALA A 151 -17.05 28.05 -8.40
CA ALA A 151 -16.67 29.12 -9.31
C ALA A 151 -15.65 30.08 -8.68
N GLY A 152 -15.90 30.51 -7.44
CA GLY A 152 -14.97 31.36 -6.68
C GLY A 152 -13.62 30.68 -6.45
N ALA A 153 -13.63 29.36 -6.16
CA ALA A 153 -12.40 28.60 -5.96
C ALA A 153 -11.60 28.48 -7.26
N ALA A 154 -12.25 28.28 -8.41
CA ALA A 154 -11.59 28.17 -9.70
C ALA A 154 -10.84 29.46 -10.06
N ILE A 155 -11.49 30.60 -9.85
CA ILE A 155 -10.87 31.91 -10.09
C ILE A 155 -9.71 32.14 -9.13
N GLY A 156 -9.90 31.87 -7.83
CA GLY A 156 -8.87 32.09 -6.82
C GLY A 156 -7.65 31.20 -7.04
N PHE A 157 -7.85 29.91 -7.26
CA PHE A 157 -6.77 28.95 -7.50
C PHE A 157 -6.03 29.24 -8.79
N ALA A 158 -6.73 29.56 -9.89
CA ALA A 158 -6.08 29.94 -11.14
C ALA A 158 -5.11 31.13 -10.93
N ARG A 159 -5.55 32.19 -10.23
CA ARG A 159 -4.69 33.35 -9.92
C ARG A 159 -3.44 32.96 -9.12
N LEU A 160 -3.60 32.10 -8.12
CA LEU A 160 -2.47 31.64 -7.30
C LEU A 160 -1.49 30.79 -8.12
N ILE A 161 -2.00 29.90 -8.96
CA ILE A 161 -1.18 29.02 -9.81
C ILE A 161 -0.42 29.85 -10.86
N ASP A 162 -1.10 30.76 -11.56
CA ASP A 162 -0.51 31.64 -12.56
C ASP A 162 0.62 32.49 -11.96
N HIS A 163 0.42 33.03 -10.75
CA HIS A 163 1.45 33.79 -10.04
C HIS A 163 2.64 32.90 -9.67
N ALA A 164 2.40 31.68 -9.18
CA ALA A 164 3.45 30.71 -8.87
C ALA A 164 4.22 30.21 -10.11
N GLU A 165 3.60 30.28 -11.29
CA GLU A 165 4.30 30.02 -12.55
C GLU A 165 5.19 31.19 -12.97
N ALA A 166 4.76 32.43 -12.73
CA ALA A 166 5.50 33.63 -13.07
C ALA A 166 6.62 34.01 -12.07
N ASP A 167 6.44 33.69 -10.78
CA ASP A 167 7.35 34.07 -9.70
C ASP A 167 7.80 32.85 -8.87
N ALA A 168 9.09 32.51 -8.97
CA ALA A 168 9.70 31.39 -8.26
C ALA A 168 9.74 31.59 -6.72
N ALA A 169 9.88 32.83 -6.25
CA ALA A 169 9.85 33.13 -4.82
C ALA A 169 8.44 32.91 -4.26
N PHE A 170 7.41 33.40 -4.98
CA PHE A 170 6.03 33.12 -4.63
C PHE A 170 5.69 31.62 -4.70
N ARG A 171 6.19 30.90 -5.71
CA ARG A 171 6.03 29.44 -5.82
C ARG A 171 6.57 28.71 -4.59
N SER A 172 7.75 29.12 -4.12
CA SER A 172 8.38 28.55 -2.93
C SER A 172 7.54 28.85 -1.68
N ASP A 173 7.06 30.08 -1.53
CA ASP A 173 6.18 30.47 -0.42
C ASP A 173 4.86 29.69 -0.41
N LEU A 174 4.17 29.61 -1.55
CA LEU A 174 2.92 28.88 -1.69
C LEU A 174 3.11 27.38 -1.41
N SER A 175 4.20 26.79 -1.92
CA SER A 175 4.53 25.38 -1.64
C SER A 175 4.77 25.16 -0.14
N ARG A 176 5.43 26.10 0.54
CA ARG A 176 5.66 26.04 1.99
C ARG A 176 4.34 26.14 2.78
N ARG A 177 3.44 27.06 2.39
CA ARG A 177 2.10 27.19 2.99
C ARG A 177 1.29 25.89 2.83
N LEU A 178 1.37 25.26 1.66
CA LEU A 178 0.71 23.98 1.37
C LEU A 178 1.36 22.79 2.09
N GLY A 179 2.66 22.85 2.39
CA GLY A 179 3.42 21.78 3.05
C GLY A 179 3.49 21.88 4.58
N ALA A 180 3.07 23.02 5.17
CA ALA A 180 3.27 23.33 6.60
C ALA A 180 2.61 22.34 7.57
N GLN A 181 1.62 21.55 7.11
CA GLN A 181 0.94 20.55 7.94
C GLN A 181 1.58 19.15 7.91
N SER A 182 2.71 18.95 7.23
CA SER A 182 3.42 17.67 7.15
C SER A 182 4.84 17.79 7.73
N GLU A 183 4.98 17.52 9.02
CA GLU A 183 6.24 17.63 9.77
C GLU A 183 7.36 16.74 9.23
N LYS A 184 7.05 15.69 8.46
CA LYS A 184 8.01 14.65 8.10
C LYS A 184 8.74 14.82 6.76
N CYS A 185 8.37 15.79 5.90
CA CYS A 185 9.06 16.04 4.62
C CYS A 185 8.63 17.37 3.96
N ALA A 186 8.84 18.51 4.63
CA ALA A 186 8.29 19.81 4.21
C ALA A 186 8.56 20.18 2.72
N ASP A 187 9.79 20.00 2.22
CA ASP A 187 10.15 20.48 0.88
C ASP A 187 9.53 19.67 -0.28
N LYS A 188 9.53 18.33 -0.18
CA LYS A 188 8.93 17.47 -1.21
C LYS A 188 7.40 17.44 -1.11
N THR A 189 6.86 17.62 0.10
CA THR A 189 5.40 17.59 0.33
C THR A 189 4.74 18.88 -0.15
N GLY A 190 5.38 20.03 0.01
CA GLY A 190 4.85 21.32 -0.46
C GLY A 190 4.67 21.40 -1.97
N ALA A 191 5.70 21.05 -2.75
CA ALA A 191 5.61 21.01 -4.22
C ALA A 191 4.56 20.00 -4.71
N ALA A 192 4.49 18.84 -4.04
CA ALA A 192 3.48 17.81 -4.29
C ALA A 192 2.05 18.31 -4.05
N ALA A 193 1.83 19.11 -3.01
CA ALA A 193 0.53 19.70 -2.69
C ALA A 193 0.16 20.86 -3.64
N LEU A 194 1.14 21.61 -4.17
CA LEU A 194 0.89 22.59 -5.23
C LEU A 194 0.38 21.91 -6.52
N HIS A 195 0.92 20.74 -6.87
CA HIS A 195 0.37 19.94 -7.97
C HIS A 195 -1.04 19.41 -7.69
N ASP A 196 -1.37 19.11 -6.43
CA ASP A 196 -2.73 18.72 -6.05
C ASP A 196 -3.70 19.89 -6.19
N LEU A 197 -3.30 21.09 -5.75
CA LEU A 197 -4.05 22.33 -5.96
C LEU A 197 -4.32 22.58 -7.44
N ALA A 198 -3.28 22.46 -8.28
CA ALA A 198 -3.41 22.62 -9.72
C ALA A 198 -4.33 21.58 -10.36
N GLU A 199 -4.25 20.32 -9.95
CA GLU A 199 -5.14 19.27 -10.44
C GLU A 199 -6.60 19.49 -9.99
N ILE A 200 -6.83 19.92 -8.75
CA ILE A 200 -8.17 20.30 -8.29
C ILE A 200 -8.71 21.46 -9.13
N ASN A 201 -7.92 22.52 -9.33
CA ASN A 201 -8.33 23.68 -10.13
C ASN A 201 -8.70 23.26 -11.56
N PHE A 202 -7.90 22.37 -12.16
CA PHE A 202 -8.14 21.82 -13.48
C PHE A 202 -9.46 21.03 -13.59
N LEU A 203 -9.89 20.40 -12.50
CA LEU A 203 -11.11 19.60 -12.44
C LEU A 203 -12.37 20.40 -12.10
N LEU A 204 -12.25 21.62 -11.55
CA LEU A 204 -13.39 22.44 -11.13
C LEU A 204 -14.42 22.66 -12.27
N PRO A 205 -14.03 22.91 -13.54
CA PRO A 205 -14.99 23.03 -14.63
C PRO A 205 -15.82 21.76 -14.91
N ALA A 206 -15.32 20.58 -14.53
CA ALA A 206 -15.96 19.29 -14.79
C ALA A 206 -16.76 18.72 -13.61
N ILE A 207 -16.98 19.50 -12.53
CA ILE A 207 -17.64 19.00 -11.31
C ILE A 207 -19.01 18.39 -11.57
N GLY A 208 -19.82 19.00 -12.44
CA GLY A 208 -21.13 18.47 -12.80
C GLY A 208 -21.03 17.04 -13.37
N HIS A 209 -20.03 16.78 -14.20
CA HIS A 209 -19.78 15.47 -14.78
C HIS A 209 -19.18 14.48 -13.76
N LEU A 210 -18.29 14.93 -12.87
CA LEU A 210 -17.78 14.09 -11.77
C LEU A 210 -18.90 13.66 -10.81
N LYS A 211 -19.83 14.57 -10.49
CA LYS A 211 -21.05 14.24 -9.74
C LYS A 211 -21.94 13.24 -10.50
N ALA A 212 -22.09 13.41 -11.81
CA ALA A 212 -22.83 12.47 -12.66
C ALA A 212 -22.20 11.07 -12.64
N VAL A 213 -20.86 10.96 -12.73
CA VAL A 213 -20.14 9.69 -12.55
C VAL A 213 -20.45 9.07 -11.20
N ARG A 214 -20.35 9.83 -10.10
CA ARG A 214 -20.62 9.31 -8.75
C ARG A 214 -22.05 8.84 -8.56
N GLY A 215 -23.02 9.47 -9.26
CA GLY A 215 -24.42 9.08 -9.25
C GLY A 215 -24.74 7.86 -10.12
N ALA A 216 -24.05 7.71 -11.26
CA ALA A 216 -24.28 6.62 -12.21
C ALA A 216 -23.56 5.31 -11.81
N PHE A 217 -22.35 5.40 -11.25
CA PHE A 217 -21.54 4.22 -10.95
C PHE A 217 -21.45 3.99 -9.45
N ALA A 218 -21.77 2.79 -8.96
CA ALA A 218 -21.56 2.44 -7.55
C ALA A 218 -20.06 2.22 -7.25
N ARG A 219 -19.65 2.47 -6.00
CA ARG A 219 -18.28 2.19 -5.57
C ARG A 219 -18.10 0.69 -5.30
N GLY A 220 -17.00 0.13 -5.80
CA GLY A 220 -16.69 -1.30 -5.69
C GLY A 220 -17.43 -2.14 -6.73
N ALA A 221 -17.77 -1.57 -7.89
CA ALA A 221 -18.37 -2.34 -8.98
C ALA A 221 -17.34 -3.30 -9.56
N ALA A 222 -17.64 -4.61 -9.57
CA ALA A 222 -16.72 -5.63 -10.08
C ALA A 222 -16.64 -5.68 -11.61
N ARG A 223 -17.66 -5.15 -12.30
CA ARG A 223 -17.70 -5.11 -13.76
C ARG A 223 -18.72 -4.08 -14.23
N LEU A 224 -18.38 -3.38 -15.32
CA LEU A 224 -19.32 -2.52 -16.03
C LEU A 224 -20.22 -3.35 -16.95
N THR A 225 -21.52 -3.10 -16.86
CA THR A 225 -22.54 -3.56 -17.82
C THR A 225 -22.47 -2.77 -19.12
N GLU A 226 -23.14 -3.25 -20.17
CA GLU A 226 -23.21 -2.51 -21.44
C GLU A 226 -23.91 -1.15 -21.26
N GLU A 227 -24.98 -1.08 -20.47
CA GLU A 227 -25.69 0.17 -20.14
C GLU A 227 -24.76 1.17 -19.45
N GLU A 228 -23.98 0.71 -18.47
CA GLU A 228 -22.99 1.54 -17.77
C GLU A 228 -21.86 2.03 -18.70
N LEU A 229 -21.45 1.23 -19.70
CA LEU A 229 -20.50 1.68 -20.73
C LEU A 229 -21.10 2.78 -21.62
N TYR A 230 -22.38 2.65 -22.00
CA TYR A 230 -23.10 3.72 -22.72
C TYR A 230 -23.22 4.99 -21.89
N ASP A 231 -23.52 4.88 -20.60
CA ASP A 231 -23.55 6.03 -19.69
C ASP A 231 -22.17 6.67 -19.52
N ALA A 232 -21.12 5.86 -19.44
CA ALA A 232 -19.74 6.36 -19.39
C ALA A 232 -19.42 7.21 -20.62
N ARG A 233 -19.75 6.70 -21.83
CA ARG A 233 -19.59 7.45 -23.08
C ARG A 233 -20.41 8.73 -23.07
N ARG A 234 -21.68 8.66 -22.66
CA ARG A 234 -22.57 9.84 -22.61
C ARG A 234 -22.02 10.94 -21.71
N ILE A 235 -21.59 10.59 -20.49
CA ILE A 235 -21.03 11.55 -19.54
C ILE A 235 -19.72 12.13 -20.08
N TYR A 236 -18.85 11.30 -20.66
CA TYR A 236 -17.62 11.76 -21.30
C TYR A 236 -17.91 12.72 -22.46
N SER A 237 -18.83 12.41 -23.37
CA SER A 237 -19.20 13.27 -24.49
C SER A 237 -19.74 14.63 -24.05
N MET A 238 -20.46 14.68 -22.93
CA MET A 238 -20.89 15.95 -22.33
C MET A 238 -19.68 16.72 -21.79
N CYS A 239 -18.77 16.05 -21.08
CA CYS A 239 -17.57 16.68 -20.55
C CYS A 239 -16.63 17.20 -21.65
N VAL A 240 -16.50 16.50 -22.79
CA VAL A 240 -15.70 16.98 -23.93
C VAL A 240 -16.25 18.31 -24.46
N LYS A 241 -17.58 18.50 -24.45
CA LYS A 241 -18.21 19.74 -24.91
C LYS A 241 -18.05 20.88 -23.90
N ASP A 242 -18.27 20.59 -22.63
CA ASP A 242 -18.37 21.62 -21.58
C ASP A 242 -17.00 21.96 -20.96
N ALA A 243 -16.12 20.96 -20.82
CA ALA A 243 -14.82 21.05 -20.16
C ALA A 243 -13.78 20.10 -20.82
N PRO A 244 -13.38 20.34 -22.09
CA PRO A 244 -12.56 19.41 -22.89
C PRO A 244 -11.25 19.02 -22.22
N GLN A 245 -10.59 19.98 -21.56
CA GLN A 245 -9.31 19.73 -20.89
C GLN A 245 -9.46 18.72 -19.73
N ALA A 246 -10.60 18.71 -19.04
CA ALA A 246 -10.87 17.82 -17.91
C ALA A 246 -11.50 16.48 -18.33
N ALA A 247 -11.92 16.33 -19.58
CA ALA A 247 -12.50 15.09 -20.12
C ALA A 247 -11.66 13.81 -19.85
N PRO A 248 -10.31 13.82 -19.91
CA PRO A 248 -9.51 12.64 -19.62
C PRO A 248 -9.66 12.10 -18.19
N TYR A 249 -10.19 12.91 -17.27
CA TYR A 249 -10.43 12.49 -15.88
C TYR A 249 -11.75 11.75 -15.69
N ILE A 250 -12.69 11.82 -16.63
CA ILE A 250 -13.94 11.07 -16.57
C ILE A 250 -13.70 9.55 -16.57
N PRO A 251 -12.94 8.97 -17.54
CA PRO A 251 -12.65 7.54 -17.49
C PRO A 251 -11.84 7.14 -16.25
N LEU A 252 -10.96 8.03 -15.74
CA LEU A 252 -10.22 7.79 -14.50
C LEU A 252 -11.13 7.80 -13.26
N ALA A 253 -12.12 8.69 -13.20
CA ALA A 253 -13.11 8.74 -12.12
C ALA A 253 -13.95 7.46 -12.08
N ILE A 254 -14.37 6.97 -13.26
CA ILE A 254 -15.11 5.70 -13.36
C ILE A 254 -14.19 4.54 -12.94
N ALA A 255 -12.95 4.49 -13.43
CA ALA A 255 -11.98 3.46 -13.08
C ALA A 255 -11.73 3.38 -11.55
N ALA A 256 -11.66 4.52 -10.87
CA ALA A 256 -11.47 4.60 -9.43
C ALA A 256 -12.66 4.08 -8.60
N ARG A 257 -13.83 3.89 -9.22
CA ARG A 257 -15.03 3.33 -8.59
C ARG A 257 -15.15 1.82 -8.76
N MET A 258 -14.29 1.20 -9.55
CA MET A 258 -14.27 -0.26 -9.72
C MET A 258 -13.73 -0.96 -8.46
N ALA A 259 -14.01 -2.25 -8.29
CA ALA A 259 -13.50 -3.02 -7.15
C ALA A 259 -11.99 -3.23 -7.27
N SER A 260 -11.50 -3.40 -8.49
CA SER A 260 -10.08 -3.40 -8.81
C SER A 260 -9.79 -2.65 -10.11
N PHE A 261 -8.56 -2.14 -10.22
CA PHE A 261 -8.19 -1.28 -11.35
C PHE A 261 -8.16 -2.04 -12.69
N ASP A 262 -7.92 -3.35 -12.68
CA ASP A 262 -7.97 -4.18 -13.88
C ASP A 262 -9.38 -4.32 -14.48
N GLU A 263 -10.43 -4.20 -13.66
CA GLU A 263 -11.82 -4.23 -14.13
C GLU A 263 -12.13 -3.01 -15.02
N ALA A 264 -11.43 -1.89 -14.79
CA ALA A 264 -11.55 -0.69 -15.61
C ALA A 264 -10.98 -0.85 -17.03
N PHE A 265 -10.27 -1.92 -17.36
CA PHE A 265 -9.78 -2.12 -18.74
C PHE A 265 -10.91 -2.36 -19.74
N ALA A 266 -12.08 -2.84 -19.30
CA ALA A 266 -13.26 -2.89 -20.17
C ALA A 266 -13.64 -1.49 -20.66
N LEU A 267 -13.51 -0.47 -19.79
CA LEU A 267 -13.73 0.93 -20.15
C LEU A 267 -12.66 1.44 -21.12
N TYR A 268 -11.39 1.10 -20.88
CA TYR A 268 -10.29 1.44 -21.80
C TYR A 268 -10.57 0.92 -23.22
N TYR A 269 -10.85 -0.37 -23.37
CA TYR A 269 -11.09 -0.97 -24.68
C TYR A 269 -12.40 -0.50 -25.32
N HIS A 270 -13.42 -0.17 -24.51
CA HIS A 270 -14.65 0.44 -25.01
C HIS A 270 -14.35 1.80 -25.67
N PHE A 271 -13.57 2.65 -25.00
CA PHE A 271 -13.23 3.98 -25.51
C PHE A 271 -12.22 3.94 -26.66
N ALA A 272 -11.24 3.04 -26.61
CA ALA A 272 -10.25 2.85 -27.67
C ALA A 272 -10.87 2.43 -29.02
N ARG A 273 -12.10 1.92 -29.01
CA ARG A 273 -12.87 1.49 -30.19
C ARG A 273 -13.90 2.52 -30.67
N ILE A 274 -13.97 3.67 -30.02
CA ILE A 274 -14.90 4.73 -30.45
C ILE A 274 -14.39 5.33 -31.76
N GLU A 275 -15.12 5.09 -32.85
CA GLU A 275 -14.86 5.68 -34.18
C GLU A 275 -15.70 6.95 -34.44
N ASP A 276 -16.16 7.61 -33.37
CA ASP A 276 -16.99 8.81 -33.44
C ASP A 276 -16.13 10.06 -33.67
N GLU A 277 -16.28 10.71 -34.82
CA GLU A 277 -15.56 11.94 -35.16
C GLU A 277 -15.80 13.09 -34.16
N ALA A 278 -16.90 13.05 -33.40
CA ALA A 278 -17.16 14.03 -32.34
C ALA A 278 -16.32 13.78 -31.08
N LEU A 279 -15.62 12.66 -30.98
CA LEU A 279 -14.81 12.24 -29.83
C LEU A 279 -13.40 11.79 -30.26
N PRO A 280 -12.64 12.63 -31.00
CA PRO A 280 -11.38 12.22 -31.62
C PRO A 280 -10.32 11.78 -30.59
N ASP A 281 -10.36 12.34 -29.38
CA ASP A 281 -9.38 12.07 -28.32
C ASP A 281 -9.79 10.93 -27.37
N ALA A 282 -10.95 10.28 -27.57
CA ALA A 282 -11.46 9.26 -26.64
C ALA A 282 -10.48 8.11 -26.37
N ALA A 283 -9.79 7.63 -27.42
CA ALA A 283 -8.79 6.58 -27.29
C ALA A 283 -7.55 7.07 -26.52
N ALA A 284 -7.09 8.30 -26.80
CA ALA A 284 -5.94 8.90 -26.13
C ALA A 284 -6.24 9.18 -24.64
N ASP A 285 -7.44 9.63 -24.33
CA ASP A 285 -7.89 9.91 -22.97
C ASP A 285 -8.08 8.61 -22.17
N ALA A 286 -8.63 7.57 -22.79
CA ALA A 286 -8.75 6.27 -22.14
C ALA A 286 -7.38 5.62 -21.88
N ALA A 287 -6.36 5.92 -22.69
CA ALA A 287 -5.00 5.41 -22.46
C ALA A 287 -4.43 5.83 -21.11
N PHE A 288 -4.92 6.92 -20.48
CA PHE A 288 -4.53 7.26 -19.10
C PHE A 288 -4.93 6.19 -18.08
N ILE A 289 -5.99 5.40 -18.33
CA ILE A 289 -6.33 4.24 -17.49
C ILE A 289 -5.19 3.23 -17.58
N ALA A 290 -4.82 2.82 -18.80
CA ALA A 290 -3.76 1.84 -19.01
C ALA A 290 -2.43 2.33 -18.41
N GLU A 291 -2.05 3.58 -18.68
CA GLU A 291 -0.81 4.15 -18.13
C GLU A 291 -0.82 4.20 -16.60
N ALA A 292 -1.94 4.54 -15.95
CA ALA A 292 -2.03 4.52 -14.50
C ALA A 292 -1.88 3.09 -13.92
N ALA A 293 -2.43 2.07 -14.60
CA ALA A 293 -2.26 0.66 -14.23
C ALA A 293 -0.79 0.25 -14.33
N PHE A 294 -0.13 0.59 -15.45
CA PHE A 294 1.25 0.22 -15.68
C PHE A 294 2.21 0.99 -14.76
N ASP A 295 1.97 2.27 -14.50
CA ASP A 295 2.71 3.04 -13.51
C ASP A 295 2.66 2.38 -12.12
N ASP A 296 1.51 1.84 -11.72
CA ASP A 296 1.36 1.06 -10.48
C ASP A 296 2.12 -0.27 -10.55
N LEU A 297 1.93 -1.03 -11.62
CA LEU A 297 2.57 -2.33 -11.82
C LEU A 297 4.10 -2.22 -11.81
N GLU A 298 4.65 -1.30 -12.61
CA GLU A 298 6.08 -1.03 -12.70
C GLU A 298 6.65 -0.53 -11.38
N SER A 299 5.92 0.34 -10.68
CA SER A 299 6.39 0.83 -9.38
C SER A 299 6.35 -0.22 -8.28
N MET A 300 5.39 -1.15 -8.33
CA MET A 300 5.38 -2.32 -7.45
C MET A 300 6.55 -3.26 -7.77
N ALA A 301 6.81 -3.54 -9.05
CA ALA A 301 7.95 -4.34 -9.47
C ALA A 301 9.29 -3.72 -9.02
N ARG A 302 9.46 -2.40 -9.21
CA ARG A 302 10.66 -1.67 -8.76
C ARG A 302 10.76 -1.52 -7.25
N ALA A 303 9.62 -1.54 -6.53
CA ALA A 303 9.64 -1.59 -5.07
C ALA A 303 10.10 -2.96 -4.58
N LEU A 304 9.62 -4.05 -5.19
CA LEU A 304 10.08 -5.41 -4.90
C LEU A 304 11.58 -5.58 -5.18
N GLU A 305 12.05 -5.07 -6.31
CA GLU A 305 13.47 -5.09 -6.67
C GLU A 305 14.33 -4.34 -5.65
N ARG A 306 13.98 -3.09 -5.32
CA ARG A 306 14.75 -2.32 -4.32
C ARG A 306 14.72 -2.98 -2.95
N ALA A 307 13.58 -3.51 -2.53
CA ALA A 307 13.45 -4.23 -1.27
C ALA A 307 14.17 -5.59 -1.27
N ALA A 308 14.56 -6.12 -2.42
CA ALA A 308 15.40 -7.31 -2.52
C ALA A 308 16.89 -6.96 -2.45
N ASP A 309 17.27 -5.78 -2.95
CA ASP A 309 18.65 -5.28 -2.95
C ASP A 309 19.07 -4.69 -1.59
N GLU A 310 18.13 -4.06 -0.88
CA GLU A 310 18.28 -3.60 0.51
C GLU A 310 17.94 -4.77 1.45
N GLU A 311 18.93 -5.30 2.20
CA GLU A 311 18.86 -6.48 3.09
C GLU A 311 17.43 -7.04 3.32
N PRO A 312 17.00 -8.06 2.54
CA PRO A 312 15.59 -8.36 2.41
C PRO A 312 14.92 -8.79 3.72
N HIS A 313 13.87 -8.08 4.08
CA HIS A 313 12.98 -8.44 5.17
C HIS A 313 11.85 -9.34 4.66
N PHE A 314 11.76 -10.55 5.17
CA PHE A 314 10.74 -11.53 4.74
C PHE A 314 9.32 -11.14 5.20
N ASP A 315 9.21 -10.31 6.23
CA ASP A 315 7.94 -9.85 6.78
C ASP A 315 7.19 -8.99 5.77
N GLY A 316 6.02 -9.46 5.33
CA GLY A 316 5.18 -8.77 4.36
C GLY A 316 5.64 -8.88 2.89
N ALA A 317 6.80 -9.51 2.61
CA ALA A 317 7.28 -9.71 1.24
C ALA A 317 6.27 -10.50 0.40
N SER A 318 5.73 -11.60 0.92
CA SER A 318 4.70 -12.40 0.24
C SER A 318 3.45 -11.59 -0.11
N ALA A 319 3.00 -10.71 0.81
CA ALA A 319 1.84 -9.85 0.57
C ALA A 319 2.10 -8.83 -0.55
N LEU A 320 3.34 -8.32 -0.68
CA LEU A 320 3.73 -7.44 -1.78
C LEU A 320 3.72 -8.20 -3.12
N PHE A 321 4.26 -9.42 -3.17
CA PHE A 321 4.20 -10.27 -4.36
C PHE A 321 2.76 -10.63 -4.74
N ASP A 322 1.91 -10.98 -3.77
CA ASP A 322 0.50 -11.31 -4.02
C ASP A 322 -0.26 -10.13 -4.59
N ARG A 323 -0.05 -8.93 -4.04
CA ARG A 323 -0.66 -7.70 -4.57
C ARG A 323 -0.19 -7.43 -5.99
N PHE A 324 1.11 -7.60 -6.28
CA PHE A 324 1.66 -7.43 -7.63
C PHE A 324 1.05 -8.44 -8.60
N ALA A 325 1.02 -9.73 -8.24
CA ALA A 325 0.51 -10.80 -9.07
C ALA A 325 -0.99 -10.65 -9.36
N ALA A 326 -1.78 -10.20 -8.36
CA ALA A 326 -3.20 -9.92 -8.54
C ALA A 326 -3.44 -8.84 -9.61
N LEU A 327 -2.73 -7.70 -9.51
CA LEU A 327 -2.83 -6.63 -10.51
C LEU A 327 -2.34 -7.10 -11.89
N ALA A 328 -1.15 -7.72 -11.95
CA ALA A 328 -0.57 -8.22 -13.19
C ALA A 328 -1.50 -9.22 -13.90
N GLY A 329 -2.06 -10.17 -13.14
CA GLY A 329 -2.98 -11.18 -13.67
C GLY A 329 -4.31 -10.58 -14.13
N GLY A 330 -4.82 -9.58 -13.42
CA GLY A 330 -5.99 -8.81 -13.83
C GLY A 330 -5.81 -8.14 -15.19
N VAL A 331 -4.75 -7.33 -15.30
CA VAL A 331 -4.41 -6.63 -16.55
C VAL A 331 -4.11 -7.63 -17.67
N ALA A 332 -3.42 -8.74 -17.40
CA ALA A 332 -3.13 -9.77 -18.39
C ALA A 332 -4.39 -10.43 -18.94
N ARG A 333 -5.39 -10.72 -18.09
CA ARG A 333 -6.68 -11.27 -18.54
C ARG A 333 -7.45 -10.26 -19.39
N ALA A 334 -7.36 -8.97 -19.10
CA ALA A 334 -7.98 -7.95 -19.93
C ALA A 334 -7.30 -7.86 -21.31
N ALA A 335 -5.97 -7.77 -21.34
CA ALA A 335 -5.19 -7.73 -22.58
C ALA A 335 -5.39 -8.99 -23.45
N ALA A 336 -5.43 -10.17 -22.83
CA ALA A 336 -5.61 -11.43 -23.55
C ALA A 336 -6.98 -11.54 -24.23
N ARG A 337 -8.05 -11.05 -23.59
CA ARG A 337 -9.40 -11.02 -24.20
C ARG A 337 -9.45 -10.21 -25.48
N GLU A 338 -8.61 -9.18 -25.58
CA GLU A 338 -8.58 -8.24 -26.69
C GLU A 338 -7.40 -8.47 -27.65
N ASN A 339 -6.60 -9.53 -27.43
CA ASN A 339 -5.39 -9.84 -28.20
C ASN A 339 -4.35 -8.70 -28.25
N ASP A 340 -4.19 -7.97 -27.15
CA ASP A 340 -3.26 -6.84 -27.04
C ASP A 340 -1.83 -7.30 -26.71
N ALA A 341 -1.05 -7.56 -27.76
CA ALA A 341 0.33 -8.04 -27.62
C ALA A 341 1.27 -7.00 -26.98
N ALA A 342 1.02 -5.70 -27.17
CA ALA A 342 1.85 -4.65 -26.58
C ALA A 342 1.71 -4.64 -25.06
N PHE A 343 0.48 -4.75 -24.56
CA PHE A 343 0.23 -4.84 -23.12
C PHE A 343 0.75 -6.15 -22.55
N ALA A 344 0.54 -7.28 -23.24
CA ALA A 344 1.10 -8.57 -22.83
C ALA A 344 2.63 -8.52 -22.64
N ASN A 345 3.35 -7.88 -23.56
CA ASN A 345 4.80 -7.70 -23.48
C ASN A 345 5.22 -6.82 -22.29
N ARG A 346 4.53 -5.69 -22.05
CA ARG A 346 4.83 -4.78 -20.91
C ARG A 346 4.56 -5.44 -19.55
N ILE A 347 3.50 -6.25 -19.45
CA ILE A 347 3.22 -7.06 -18.25
C ILE A 347 4.32 -8.11 -18.05
N GLY A 348 4.73 -8.79 -19.12
CA GLY A 348 5.83 -9.75 -19.11
C GLY A 348 7.12 -9.16 -18.56
N ALA A 349 7.52 -7.98 -19.04
CA ALA A 349 8.70 -7.27 -18.55
C ALA A 349 8.60 -6.92 -17.06
N SER A 350 7.42 -6.50 -16.58
CA SER A 350 7.19 -6.23 -15.15
C SER A 350 7.28 -7.50 -14.30
N ARG A 351 6.76 -8.63 -14.81
CA ARG A 351 6.86 -9.95 -14.15
C ARG A 351 8.30 -10.45 -14.08
N ASP A 352 9.12 -10.18 -15.10
CA ASP A 352 10.54 -10.55 -15.08
C ASP A 352 11.30 -9.80 -13.99
N ILE A 353 11.02 -8.50 -13.79
CA ILE A 353 11.60 -7.72 -12.69
C ILE A 353 11.17 -8.29 -11.33
N ALA A 354 9.87 -8.56 -11.14
CA ALA A 354 9.36 -9.14 -9.91
C ALA A 354 9.93 -10.55 -9.66
N ALA A 355 10.06 -11.39 -10.69
CA ALA A 355 10.65 -12.72 -10.57
C ALA A 355 12.15 -12.66 -10.22
N GLY A 356 12.89 -11.70 -10.78
CA GLY A 356 14.27 -11.42 -10.38
C GLY A 356 14.38 -10.97 -8.92
N ALA A 357 13.43 -10.18 -8.42
CA ALA A 357 13.34 -9.85 -7.00
C ALA A 357 13.04 -11.10 -6.15
N LEU A 358 12.08 -11.94 -6.55
CA LEU A 358 11.75 -13.19 -5.85
C LEU A 358 12.97 -14.12 -5.74
N ALA A 359 13.73 -14.28 -6.84
CA ALA A 359 14.96 -15.06 -6.84
C ALA A 359 15.99 -14.53 -5.82
N ARG A 360 16.20 -13.21 -5.77
CA ARG A 360 17.07 -12.56 -4.77
C ARG A 360 16.61 -12.81 -3.33
N TYR A 361 15.31 -12.68 -3.04
CA TYR A 361 14.77 -13.04 -1.72
C TYR A 361 15.05 -14.51 -1.36
N CYS A 362 14.84 -15.43 -2.30
CA CYS A 362 15.15 -16.85 -2.09
C CYS A 362 16.65 -17.11 -1.88
N GLU A 363 17.53 -16.43 -2.62
CA GLU A 363 18.99 -16.52 -2.45
C GLU A 363 19.43 -16.00 -1.08
N CYS A 364 18.87 -14.87 -0.62
CA CYS A 364 19.13 -14.35 0.72
C CYS A 364 18.60 -15.27 1.82
N ALA A 365 17.41 -15.87 1.63
CA ALA A 365 16.87 -16.88 2.55
C ALA A 365 17.80 -18.09 2.67
N LEU A 366 18.30 -18.61 1.54
CA LEU A 366 19.28 -19.70 1.50
C LEU A 366 20.62 -19.30 2.14
N ALA A 367 21.11 -18.10 1.89
CA ALA A 367 22.32 -17.60 2.54
C ALA A 367 22.14 -17.50 4.06
N GLY A 368 20.98 -17.02 4.52
CA GLY A 368 20.59 -17.03 5.94
C GLY A 368 20.61 -18.43 6.54
N LEU A 369 20.00 -19.40 5.84
CA LEU A 369 20.02 -20.81 6.23
C LEU A 369 21.45 -21.35 6.33
N ARG A 370 22.31 -21.09 5.35
CA ARG A 370 23.72 -21.54 5.34
C ARG A 370 24.54 -20.94 6.48
N ARG A 371 24.30 -19.67 6.87
CA ARG A 371 24.92 -19.07 8.04
C ARG A 371 24.54 -19.79 9.33
N PHE A 372 23.28 -20.22 9.45
CA PHE A 372 22.76 -21.00 10.56
C PHE A 372 23.27 -22.46 10.59
N LEU A 373 23.73 -22.99 9.44
CA LEU A 373 24.28 -24.34 9.28
C LEU A 373 25.82 -24.32 9.10
N PRO A 374 26.61 -23.82 10.06
CA PRO A 374 28.05 -23.69 9.89
C PRO A 374 28.72 -25.05 9.74
N THR A 375 29.67 -25.11 8.82
CA THR A 375 30.48 -26.28 8.53
C THR A 375 31.97 -25.96 8.67
N ARG A 376 32.76 -26.98 8.95
CA ARG A 376 34.22 -26.96 9.02
C ARG A 376 34.79 -28.07 8.15
N HIS A 377 36.02 -27.90 7.65
CA HIS A 377 36.76 -29.01 7.07
C HIS A 377 37.17 -30.00 8.17
N ALA A 378 37.01 -31.30 7.93
CA ALA A 378 37.51 -32.30 8.87
C ALA A 378 39.04 -32.18 8.98
N GLY A 379 39.57 -32.16 10.21
CA GLY A 379 41.01 -32.04 10.46
C GLY A 379 41.78 -33.25 9.91
N GLY A 380 42.57 -33.03 8.87
CA GLY A 380 43.43 -34.02 8.21
C GLY A 380 44.13 -33.38 7.00
N SER A 381 45.37 -33.79 6.72
CA SER A 381 46.29 -33.16 5.75
C SER A 381 45.85 -33.19 4.26
N SER A 382 44.59 -33.48 3.95
CA SER A 382 44.09 -33.66 2.59
C SER A 382 42.92 -32.71 2.31
N ARG A 383 43.06 -31.88 1.27
CA ARG A 383 42.03 -30.96 0.74
C ARG A 383 40.79 -31.68 0.16
N LEU A 384 40.71 -33.01 0.25
CA LEU A 384 39.62 -33.85 -0.23
C LEU A 384 38.63 -34.27 0.87
N MET A 385 38.76 -33.73 2.09
CA MET A 385 37.87 -34.09 3.20
C MET A 385 36.49 -33.43 3.10
N ALA A 386 35.45 -34.24 3.31
CA ALA A 386 34.06 -33.77 3.36
C ALA A 386 33.87 -32.69 4.44
N LEU A 387 33.02 -31.70 4.14
CA LEU A 387 32.57 -30.70 5.11
C LEU A 387 31.77 -31.39 6.22
N ARG A 388 32.03 -31.02 7.48
CA ARG A 388 31.32 -31.52 8.65
C ARG A 388 30.68 -30.37 9.43
N PRO A 389 29.62 -30.61 10.22
CA PRO A 389 29.06 -29.61 11.12
C PRO A 389 30.12 -29.02 12.06
N ASP A 390 30.15 -27.69 12.15
CA ASP A 390 30.97 -27.00 13.14
C ASP A 390 30.21 -26.86 14.46
N ILE A 391 30.35 -27.88 15.31
CA ILE A 391 29.71 -27.93 16.63
C ILE A 391 30.38 -27.01 17.65
N ALA A 392 31.60 -26.51 17.37
CA ALA A 392 32.34 -25.62 18.27
C ALA A 392 31.91 -24.16 18.13
N ARG A 393 31.43 -23.76 16.94
CA ARG A 393 30.84 -22.44 16.73
C ARG A 393 29.56 -22.30 17.56
N SER A 394 29.36 -21.17 18.23
CA SER A 394 28.09 -20.88 18.91
C SER A 394 26.97 -20.62 17.88
N LEU A 395 25.75 -21.04 18.20
CA LEU A 395 24.56 -20.64 17.45
C LEU A 395 24.13 -19.25 17.92
N ASP A 396 24.08 -18.27 17.02
CA ASP A 396 23.48 -16.96 17.29
C ASP A 396 21.95 -17.09 17.18
N PRO A 397 21.17 -16.71 18.22
CA PRO A 397 19.70 -16.68 18.13
C PRO A 397 19.18 -15.84 16.95
N ARG A 398 19.92 -14.81 16.53
CA ARG A 398 19.55 -13.99 15.36
C ARG A 398 19.66 -14.76 14.05
N ASP A 399 20.68 -15.61 13.91
CA ASP A 399 20.84 -16.48 12.74
C ASP A 399 19.74 -17.54 12.69
N GLU A 400 19.34 -18.10 13.84
CA GLU A 400 18.20 -19.04 13.92
C GLU A 400 16.89 -18.34 13.51
N MET A 401 16.62 -17.14 14.04
CA MET A 401 15.43 -16.37 13.71
C MET A 401 15.38 -16.01 12.22
N ALA A 402 16.49 -15.55 11.65
CA ALA A 402 16.60 -15.24 10.23
C ALA A 402 16.42 -16.50 9.35
N ALA A 403 16.99 -17.64 9.76
CA ALA A 403 16.81 -18.91 9.06
C ALA A 403 15.36 -19.40 9.10
N ARG A 404 14.64 -19.21 10.22
CA ARG A 404 13.20 -19.53 10.31
C ARG A 404 12.36 -18.64 9.41
N ALA A 405 12.59 -17.33 9.41
CA ALA A 405 11.89 -16.39 8.54
C ALA A 405 12.14 -16.70 7.06
N GLY A 406 13.41 -16.94 6.69
CA GLY A 406 13.79 -17.35 5.34
C GLY A 406 13.19 -18.69 4.93
N ALA A 407 13.18 -19.69 5.82
CA ALA A 407 12.53 -20.98 5.57
C ALA A 407 11.02 -20.82 5.32
N GLY A 408 10.34 -19.97 6.12
CA GLY A 408 8.93 -19.66 5.91
C GLY A 408 8.67 -19.01 4.54
N PHE A 409 9.54 -18.09 4.12
CA PHE A 409 9.46 -17.49 2.79
C PHE A 409 9.70 -18.51 1.66
N LEU A 410 10.66 -19.42 1.82
CA LEU A 410 10.96 -20.46 0.83
C LEU A 410 9.80 -21.43 0.60
N VAL A 411 8.97 -21.71 1.61
CA VAL A 411 7.73 -22.50 1.44
C VAL A 411 6.79 -21.84 0.43
N GLU A 412 6.68 -20.50 0.48
CA GLU A 412 5.82 -19.73 -0.41
C GLU A 412 6.40 -19.55 -1.82
N ALA A 413 7.71 -19.75 -2.01
CA ALA A 413 8.41 -19.44 -3.25
C ALA A 413 7.80 -20.11 -4.49
N GLN A 414 7.32 -21.35 -4.38
CA GLN A 414 6.66 -22.05 -5.49
C GLN A 414 5.32 -21.38 -5.86
N ARG A 415 4.50 -21.04 -4.87
CA ARG A 415 3.21 -20.38 -5.06
C ARG A 415 3.39 -18.99 -5.65
N LEU A 416 4.33 -18.22 -5.11
CA LEU A 416 4.67 -16.89 -5.59
C LEU A 416 5.21 -16.95 -7.02
N GLY A 417 6.13 -17.86 -7.33
CA GLY A 417 6.64 -18.08 -8.68
C GLY A 417 5.53 -18.44 -9.68
N ALA A 418 4.59 -19.32 -9.29
CA ALA A 418 3.44 -19.64 -10.11
C ALA A 418 2.53 -18.43 -10.37
N ALA A 419 2.28 -17.60 -9.35
CA ALA A 419 1.50 -16.38 -9.46
C ALA A 419 2.15 -15.32 -10.37
N LEU A 420 3.48 -15.31 -10.46
CA LEU A 420 4.26 -14.49 -11.40
C LEU A 420 4.39 -15.11 -12.80
N GLU A 421 3.88 -16.33 -13.02
CA GLU A 421 4.11 -17.13 -14.23
C GLU A 421 5.60 -17.42 -14.50
N ARG A 422 6.39 -17.59 -13.42
CA ARG A 422 7.83 -17.93 -13.43
C ARG A 422 8.15 -18.96 -12.35
N ARG A 423 8.23 -20.24 -12.73
CA ARG A 423 8.25 -21.37 -11.76
C ARG A 423 9.63 -21.70 -11.18
N ASP A 424 10.69 -21.01 -11.60
CA ASP A 424 12.06 -21.35 -11.24
C ASP A 424 12.35 -21.18 -9.74
N ALA A 425 11.56 -20.36 -9.03
CA ALA A 425 11.73 -20.11 -7.60
C ALA A 425 11.55 -21.36 -6.72
N ALA A 426 10.84 -22.39 -7.19
CA ALA A 426 10.63 -23.63 -6.44
C ALA A 426 11.93 -24.38 -6.12
N ARG A 427 12.95 -24.28 -7.00
CA ARG A 427 14.24 -24.97 -6.83
C ARG A 427 14.95 -24.58 -5.53
N PHE A 428 14.79 -23.33 -5.09
CA PHE A 428 15.45 -22.84 -3.87
C PHE A 428 14.91 -23.50 -2.61
N ALA A 429 13.62 -23.84 -2.57
CA ALA A 429 13.03 -24.60 -1.47
C ALA A 429 13.59 -26.04 -1.45
N ASP A 430 13.75 -26.67 -2.61
CA ASP A 430 14.33 -28.00 -2.72
C ASP A 430 15.81 -28.03 -2.35
N ASP A 431 16.57 -27.00 -2.71
CA ASP A 431 17.95 -26.81 -2.27
C ASP A 431 18.03 -26.68 -0.74
N ALA A 432 17.17 -25.86 -0.13
CA ALA A 432 17.11 -25.70 1.32
C ALA A 432 16.80 -27.02 2.05
N ARG A 433 15.80 -27.78 1.55
CA ARG A 433 15.46 -29.11 2.08
C ARG A 433 16.64 -30.07 1.98
N SER A 434 17.33 -30.07 0.85
CA SER A 434 18.48 -30.94 0.61
C SER A 434 19.64 -30.59 1.54
N GLU A 435 19.92 -29.30 1.75
CA GLU A 435 20.95 -28.84 2.68
C GLU A 435 20.62 -29.22 4.14
N LEU A 436 19.37 -29.04 4.56
CA LEU A 436 18.90 -29.43 5.90
C LEU A 436 19.01 -30.93 6.14
N ARG A 437 18.56 -31.76 5.19
CA ARG A 437 18.67 -33.22 5.28
C ARG A 437 20.11 -33.67 5.41
N ARG A 438 21.00 -33.11 4.57
CA ARG A 438 22.43 -33.40 4.61
C ARG A 438 23.02 -33.03 5.98
N TYR A 439 22.80 -31.78 6.42
CA TYR A 439 23.38 -31.29 7.67
C TYR A 439 22.86 -32.05 8.91
N ALA A 440 21.56 -32.36 8.95
CA ALA A 440 20.97 -33.18 10.02
C ALA A 440 21.55 -34.60 10.04
N GLY A 441 21.74 -35.20 8.86
CA GLY A 441 22.43 -36.49 8.71
C GLY A 441 23.87 -36.45 9.25
N ASP A 442 24.62 -35.40 8.91
CA ASP A 442 26.00 -35.23 9.37
C ASP A 442 26.08 -34.97 10.89
N LEU A 443 25.10 -34.25 11.46
CA LEU A 443 25.02 -34.05 12.91
C LEU A 443 24.80 -35.37 13.66
N ILE A 444 23.98 -36.29 13.14
CA ILE A 444 23.80 -37.63 13.74
C ILE A 444 25.14 -38.38 13.76
N ALA A 445 25.93 -38.26 12.69
CA ALA A 445 27.26 -38.87 12.63
C ALA A 445 28.23 -38.24 13.66
N GLU A 446 28.21 -36.92 13.82
CA GLU A 446 29.03 -36.23 14.83
C GLU A 446 28.60 -36.57 16.27
N ILE A 447 27.29 -36.67 16.56
CA ILE A 447 26.77 -37.10 17.87
C ILE A 447 27.30 -38.49 18.22
N ARG A 448 27.30 -39.42 17.26
CA ARG A 448 27.80 -40.79 17.47
C ARG A 448 29.32 -40.84 17.70
N ALA A 449 30.07 -39.96 17.03
CA ALA A 449 31.53 -39.97 17.07
C ALA A 449 32.12 -39.17 18.24
N ALA A 450 31.40 -38.18 18.76
CA ALA A 450 31.85 -37.32 19.85
C ALA A 450 31.57 -37.93 21.23
N GLU A 451 32.29 -37.46 22.26
CA GLU A 451 32.08 -37.78 23.67
C GLU A 451 31.99 -36.49 24.50
N GLY A 452 31.39 -36.55 25.69
CA GLY A 452 31.34 -35.43 26.64
C GLY A 452 30.64 -34.17 26.10
N GLU A 453 31.22 -33.00 26.36
CA GLU A 453 30.65 -31.70 26.00
C GLU A 453 30.42 -31.51 24.48
N PRO A 454 31.35 -31.92 23.58
CA PRO A 454 31.10 -31.91 22.14
C PRO A 454 29.84 -32.68 21.71
N ARG A 455 29.54 -33.84 22.33
CA ARG A 455 28.32 -34.61 22.06
C ARG A 455 27.07 -33.82 22.47
N ALA A 456 27.10 -33.22 23.66
CA ALA A 456 26.01 -32.37 24.14
C ALA A 456 25.79 -31.14 23.26
N ALA A 457 26.87 -30.51 22.79
CA ALA A 457 26.80 -29.38 21.86
C ALA A 457 26.19 -29.78 20.50
N ALA A 458 26.58 -30.94 19.95
CA ALA A 458 26.00 -31.47 18.73
C ALA A 458 24.50 -31.77 18.87
N ALA A 459 24.06 -32.29 20.02
CA ALA A 459 22.65 -32.54 20.32
C ALA A 459 21.82 -31.25 20.40
N ARG A 460 22.30 -30.23 21.13
CA ARG A 460 21.64 -28.91 21.20
C ARG A 460 21.52 -28.27 19.81
N ARG A 461 22.55 -28.43 18.98
CA ARG A 461 22.54 -27.95 17.59
C ARG A 461 21.54 -28.73 16.73
N MET A 462 21.42 -30.04 16.91
CA MET A 462 20.43 -30.86 16.23
C MET A 462 19.00 -30.39 16.55
N GLU A 463 18.69 -30.10 17.81
CA GLU A 463 17.38 -29.56 18.19
C GLU A 463 17.09 -28.22 17.48
N ALA A 464 18.07 -27.31 17.42
CA ALA A 464 17.92 -26.05 16.70
C ALA A 464 17.70 -26.23 15.20
N VAL A 465 18.47 -27.12 14.57
CA VAL A 465 18.29 -27.47 13.15
C VAL A 465 16.90 -28.04 12.89
N LEU A 466 16.40 -28.91 13.76
CA LEU A 466 15.07 -29.50 13.63
C LEU A 466 13.95 -28.48 13.80
N ARG A 467 14.13 -27.40 14.59
CA ARG A 467 13.15 -26.30 14.67
C ARG A 467 13.02 -25.53 13.35
N VAL A 468 14.12 -25.30 12.65
CA VAL A 468 14.10 -24.67 11.32
C VAL A 468 13.58 -25.66 10.27
N ALA A 469 14.07 -26.90 10.31
CA ALA A 469 13.67 -27.95 9.38
C ALA A 469 12.18 -28.26 9.42
N ALA A 470 11.53 -28.09 10.59
CA ALA A 470 10.09 -28.29 10.74
C ALA A 470 9.21 -27.38 9.85
N ILE A 471 9.78 -26.31 9.31
CA ILE A 471 9.09 -25.42 8.37
C ILE A 471 9.11 -26.00 6.94
N LEU A 472 10.16 -26.76 6.58
CA LEU A 472 10.45 -27.17 5.20
C LEU A 472 10.30 -28.66 4.93
N LEU A 473 10.47 -29.50 5.95
CA LEU A 473 10.42 -30.97 5.88
C LEU A 473 9.11 -31.49 6.47
N ALA A 474 8.71 -32.68 6.03
CA ALA A 474 7.53 -33.37 6.53
C ALA A 474 7.76 -33.93 7.95
N ASP A 475 6.68 -34.10 8.71
CA ASP A 475 6.73 -34.52 10.13
C ASP A 475 7.34 -35.91 10.35
N ASP A 476 7.15 -36.83 9.41
CA ASP A 476 7.72 -38.18 9.41
C ASP A 476 9.25 -38.15 9.24
N GLU A 477 9.75 -37.31 8.32
CA GLU A 477 11.20 -37.08 8.16
C GLU A 477 11.81 -36.50 9.44
N LEU A 478 11.14 -35.53 10.07
CA LEU A 478 11.60 -34.92 11.33
C LEU A 478 11.61 -35.94 12.47
N ALA A 479 10.58 -36.77 12.57
CA ALA A 479 10.49 -37.84 13.57
C ALA A 479 11.66 -38.83 13.41
N LEU A 480 11.96 -39.23 12.18
CA LEU A 480 13.10 -40.10 11.87
C LEU A 480 14.44 -39.48 12.28
N PHE A 481 14.66 -38.18 12.01
CA PHE A 481 15.88 -37.50 12.45
C PHE A 481 15.99 -37.43 13.98
N ARG A 482 14.89 -37.17 14.69
CA ARG A 482 14.85 -37.17 16.18
C ARG A 482 15.19 -38.54 16.74
N GLU A 483 14.57 -39.59 16.22
CA GLU A 483 14.82 -40.97 16.65
C GLU A 483 16.28 -41.35 16.45
N ARG A 484 16.83 -41.09 15.26
CA ARG A 484 18.23 -41.41 14.95
C ARG A 484 19.22 -40.63 15.80
N ALA A 485 18.93 -39.37 16.13
CA ALA A 485 19.73 -38.58 17.05
C ALA A 485 19.69 -39.15 18.48
N ASN A 486 18.51 -39.54 18.96
CA ASN A 486 18.35 -40.18 20.28
C ASN A 486 19.09 -41.51 20.38
N VAL A 487 19.02 -42.35 19.34
CA VAL A 487 19.79 -43.61 19.29
C VAL A 487 21.29 -43.32 19.32
N ALA A 488 21.76 -42.32 18.57
CA ALA A 488 23.17 -41.92 18.57
C ALA A 488 23.65 -41.39 19.92
N LEU A 489 22.77 -40.77 20.73
CA LEU A 489 23.08 -40.30 22.08
C LEU A 489 23.26 -41.44 23.09
N VAL A 490 22.54 -42.56 22.92
CA VAL A 490 22.52 -43.69 23.87
C VAL A 490 23.54 -44.78 23.51
N SER A 491 23.95 -44.86 22.25
CA SER A 491 24.76 -45.97 21.71
C SER A 491 26.28 -45.83 21.91
N ALA A 492 26.74 -44.86 22.70
CA ALA A 492 28.15 -44.58 22.95
C ALA A 492 28.40 -44.27 24.42
#